data_AF-R6GS49-F1
#
_entry.id   AF-R6GS49-F1
#
_cell.length_a   1.000
_cell.length_b   1.000
_cell.length_c   1.000
_cell.angle_alpha   90.00
_cell.angle_beta   90.00
_cell.angle_gamma   90.00
#
_symmetry.space_group_name_H-M   'P 1'
#
loop_
_entity.id
_entity.type
_entity.pdbx_description
1 polymer ?
#
loop_
_entity_poly.entity_id
_entity_poly.type
_entity_poly.pdbx_seq_one_letter_code
_entity_poly.pdbx_strand_id
1 'polypeptide(L)'
;MNNVVNGKIKKSVDNFVKELQNKINDLSNMREQNKKLTSDYEHICEIINRYIIVGSPLGLRKGDIIFEDVLKFNPRDLKEILELIGCNDKNIIESYDEKRTEYLNTRNSLKKEELAKYFTSILAMIDHYIEEYNVRYVNQVNFETSKAEKYKRYIDMFTSKEFSYSFGENELKELKLLMSECSLDSYTKAQILEYVNIKAIDFALKGNKTVDDYDFKSHVYYLVANYLKDEKYVNIVRKEMPPIDYETLVFIKEEGKKIASKYGLDPSKTINTLVALAINSLYKKYEYCIENSDNEEISIETNPLREAIKMLEGFFVNAEQETINMATSLVVEYEKDLNEHGDEAEMFLDKTMEEILELGYSKEKAIVLKTLPLIKGIKESIDILADLRYEEEIKERTTYLVELMNMYYETKMLAEQRVNNMMNK
;
A
#
# COMPACT_ATOMS: atom_id res chain seq x y z
N MET A 1 27.41 -15.39 -5.78
CA MET A 1 26.44 -14.81 -4.83
C MET A 1 25.50 -13.77 -5.47
N ASN A 2 25.91 -13.03 -6.51
CA ASN A 2 25.03 -12.11 -7.28
C ASN A 2 23.75 -12.74 -7.87
N ASN A 3 23.78 -14.03 -8.24
CA ASN A 3 22.59 -14.72 -8.75
C ASN A 3 21.52 -15.00 -7.68
N VAL A 4 21.88 -14.99 -6.39
CA VAL A 4 20.96 -15.31 -5.28
C VAL A 4 20.18 -14.08 -4.83
N VAL A 5 20.82 -12.90 -4.78
CA VAL A 5 20.17 -11.62 -4.42
C VAL A 5 19.20 -11.19 -5.52
N ASN A 6 19.63 -11.24 -6.79
CA ASN A 6 18.73 -11.03 -7.93
C ASN A 6 17.58 -12.05 -7.98
N GLY A 7 17.81 -13.28 -7.52
CA GLY A 7 16.76 -14.31 -7.45
C GLY A 7 15.69 -14.02 -6.38
N LYS A 8 16.10 -13.46 -5.22
CA LYS A 8 15.16 -13.11 -4.13
C LYS A 8 14.32 -11.89 -4.48
N ILE A 9 14.94 -10.82 -4.98
CA ILE A 9 14.22 -9.61 -5.42
C ILE A 9 13.23 -9.97 -6.53
N LYS A 10 13.67 -10.75 -7.52
CA LYS A 10 12.81 -11.22 -8.60
C LYS A 10 11.63 -12.04 -8.08
N LYS A 11 11.85 -12.95 -7.14
CA LYS A 11 10.77 -13.75 -6.53
C LYS A 11 9.72 -12.86 -5.83
N SER A 12 10.16 -11.82 -5.14
CA SER A 12 9.28 -10.88 -4.44
C SER A 12 8.46 -10.02 -5.41
N VAL A 13 9.08 -9.57 -6.51
CA VAL A 13 8.38 -8.90 -7.61
C VAL A 13 7.38 -9.84 -8.29
N ASP A 14 7.79 -11.07 -8.61
CA ASP A 14 6.93 -12.08 -9.25
C ASP A 14 5.72 -12.42 -8.35
N ASN A 15 5.95 -12.54 -7.03
CA ASN A 15 4.88 -12.75 -6.05
C ASN A 15 3.91 -11.56 -6.01
N PHE A 16 4.42 -10.32 -6.00
CA PHE A 16 3.55 -9.13 -6.01
C PHE A 16 2.72 -9.04 -7.29
N VAL A 17 3.33 -9.29 -8.45
CA VAL A 17 2.62 -9.35 -9.74
C VAL A 17 1.51 -10.41 -9.70
N LYS A 18 1.80 -11.60 -9.15
CA LYS A 18 0.82 -12.67 -9.00
C LYS A 18 -0.34 -12.29 -8.07
N GLU A 19 -0.06 -11.62 -6.95
CA GLU A 19 -1.12 -11.12 -6.06
C GLU A 19 -2.00 -10.08 -6.73
N LEU A 20 -1.43 -9.15 -7.51
CA LEU A 20 -2.22 -8.21 -8.31
C LEU A 20 -3.08 -8.93 -9.35
N GLN A 21 -2.56 -9.98 -9.99
CA GLN A 21 -3.34 -10.82 -10.92
C GLN A 21 -4.50 -11.54 -10.21
N ASN A 22 -4.28 -12.06 -8.99
CA ASN A 22 -5.34 -12.65 -8.17
C ASN A 22 -6.43 -11.63 -7.86
N LYS A 23 -6.06 -10.41 -7.46
CA LYS A 23 -7.03 -9.32 -7.19
C LYS A 23 -7.86 -8.97 -8.43
N ILE A 24 -7.27 -8.97 -9.63
CA ILE A 24 -8.01 -8.78 -10.89
C ILE A 24 -9.01 -9.93 -11.13
N ASN A 25 -8.61 -11.17 -10.83
CA ASN A 25 -9.50 -12.32 -10.96
C ASN A 25 -10.66 -12.25 -9.95
N ASP A 26 -10.40 -11.84 -8.72
CA ASP A 26 -11.44 -11.63 -7.69
C ASP A 26 -12.45 -10.56 -8.14
N LEU A 27 -11.99 -9.44 -8.68
CA LEU A 27 -12.86 -8.40 -9.26
C LEU A 27 -13.65 -8.93 -10.47
N SER A 28 -13.05 -9.79 -11.29
CA SER A 28 -13.73 -10.40 -12.43
C SER A 28 -14.82 -11.39 -12.00
N ASN A 29 -14.60 -12.13 -10.92
CA ASN A 29 -15.60 -13.02 -10.32
C ASN A 29 -16.77 -12.22 -9.73
N MET A 30 -16.52 -11.08 -9.08
CA MET A 30 -17.59 -10.17 -8.63
C MET A 30 -18.39 -9.63 -9.82
N ARG A 31 -17.72 -9.26 -10.92
CA ARG A 31 -18.38 -8.82 -12.14
C ARG A 31 -19.32 -9.88 -12.73
N GLU A 32 -18.97 -11.15 -12.62
CA GLU A 32 -19.82 -12.25 -13.07
C GLU A 32 -21.08 -12.43 -12.20
N GLN A 33 -20.96 -12.25 -10.88
CA GLN A 33 -22.12 -12.19 -9.99
C GLN A 33 -23.04 -10.99 -10.33
N ASN A 34 -22.45 -9.85 -10.68
CA ASN A 34 -23.18 -8.65 -11.12
C ASN A 34 -23.91 -8.82 -12.47
N LYS A 35 -23.44 -9.72 -13.35
CA LYS A 35 -24.15 -10.04 -14.60
C LYS A 35 -25.51 -10.67 -14.34
N LYS A 36 -25.63 -11.53 -13.33
CA LYS A 36 -26.92 -12.14 -12.97
C LYS A 36 -27.92 -11.08 -12.51
N LEU A 37 -27.49 -10.21 -11.59
CA LEU A 37 -28.29 -9.05 -11.14
C LEU A 37 -28.71 -8.14 -12.32
N THR A 38 -27.82 -7.94 -13.30
CA THR A 38 -28.13 -7.17 -14.51
C THR A 38 -29.17 -7.87 -15.37
N SER A 39 -29.03 -9.17 -15.60
CA SER A 39 -30.01 -9.96 -16.34
C SER A 39 -31.38 -9.99 -15.67
N ASP A 40 -31.43 -10.14 -14.34
CA ASP A 40 -32.67 -10.15 -13.58
C ASP A 40 -33.36 -8.77 -13.65
N TYR A 41 -32.58 -7.68 -13.54
CA TYR A 41 -33.08 -6.31 -13.67
C TYR A 41 -33.56 -5.96 -15.09
N GLU A 42 -32.82 -6.37 -16.13
CA GLU A 42 -33.21 -6.20 -17.53
C GLU A 42 -34.54 -6.91 -17.81
N HIS A 43 -34.71 -8.13 -17.29
CA HIS A 43 -35.96 -8.88 -17.41
C HIS A 43 -37.12 -8.15 -16.70
N ILE A 44 -36.90 -7.65 -15.48
CA ILE A 44 -37.90 -6.83 -14.77
C ILE A 44 -38.29 -5.60 -15.61
N CYS A 45 -37.32 -4.90 -16.21
CA CYS A 45 -37.57 -3.76 -17.09
C CYS A 45 -38.40 -4.16 -18.31
N GLU A 46 -38.08 -5.28 -18.97
CA GLU A 46 -38.85 -5.80 -20.11
C GLU A 46 -40.30 -6.08 -19.77
N ILE A 47 -40.58 -6.67 -18.60
CA ILE A 47 -41.95 -6.94 -18.16
C ILE A 47 -42.70 -5.63 -17.89
N ILE A 48 -42.09 -4.71 -17.13
CA ILE A 48 -42.72 -3.44 -16.75
C ILE A 48 -42.99 -2.55 -17.97
N ASN A 49 -42.08 -2.54 -18.95
CA ASN A 49 -42.23 -1.79 -20.20
C ASN A 49 -43.41 -2.24 -21.07
N ARG A 50 -44.01 -3.41 -20.80
CA ARG A 50 -45.29 -3.82 -21.44
C ARG A 50 -46.48 -2.97 -20.98
N TYR A 51 -46.37 -2.33 -19.82
CA TYR A 51 -47.46 -1.62 -19.15
C TYR A 51 -47.21 -0.12 -19.02
N ILE A 52 -45.94 0.29 -19.02
CA ILE A 52 -45.50 1.68 -18.88
C ILE A 52 -44.60 2.02 -20.06
N ILE A 53 -44.85 3.14 -20.75
CA ILE A 53 -43.96 3.62 -21.81
C ILE A 53 -42.79 4.36 -21.15
N VAL A 54 -41.72 3.63 -20.82
CA VAL A 54 -40.47 4.21 -20.32
C VAL A 54 -39.47 4.30 -21.48
N GLY A 55 -39.06 5.52 -21.82
CA GLY A 55 -38.19 5.79 -22.96
C GLY A 55 -36.71 5.57 -22.65
N SER A 56 -36.27 4.33 -22.41
CA SER A 56 -34.85 3.91 -22.55
C SER A 56 -34.72 2.41 -22.23
N PRO A 57 -33.87 1.64 -22.94
CA PRO A 57 -33.56 0.24 -22.59
C PRO A 57 -32.77 0.12 -21.28
N LEU A 58 -32.21 1.22 -20.75
CA LEU A 58 -31.50 1.27 -19.47
C LEU A 58 -32.11 2.36 -18.59
N GLY A 59 -32.92 1.98 -17.61
CA GLY A 59 -33.09 2.77 -16.39
C GLY A 59 -34.52 3.05 -15.98
N LEU A 60 -35.20 2.04 -15.44
CA LEU A 60 -36.21 2.29 -14.41
C LEU A 60 -35.52 2.92 -13.18
N ARG A 61 -36.10 3.98 -12.67
CA ARG A 61 -35.71 4.62 -11.41
C ARG A 61 -36.81 4.40 -10.40
N LYS A 62 -36.43 4.49 -9.13
CA LYS A 62 -37.39 4.54 -8.03
C LYS A 62 -38.42 5.64 -8.30
N GLY A 63 -39.70 5.27 -8.23
CA GLY A 63 -40.81 6.18 -8.50
C GLY A 63 -41.22 6.32 -9.96
N ASP A 64 -40.57 5.61 -10.90
CA ASP A 64 -41.03 5.52 -12.29
C ASP A 64 -42.29 4.64 -12.42
N ILE A 65 -42.49 3.72 -11.49
CA ILE A 65 -43.70 2.91 -11.37
C ILE A 65 -44.63 3.62 -10.40
N ILE A 66 -45.87 3.88 -10.81
CA ILE A 66 -46.89 4.42 -9.91
C ILE A 66 -47.88 3.33 -9.49
N PHE A 67 -48.63 3.62 -8.43
CA PHE A 67 -49.64 2.71 -7.86
C PHE A 67 -50.60 2.16 -8.92
N GLU A 68 -51.05 3.02 -9.85
CA GLU A 68 -51.95 2.65 -10.93
C GLU A 68 -51.35 1.64 -11.92
N ASP A 69 -50.03 1.59 -12.05
CA ASP A 69 -49.36 0.66 -12.96
C ASP A 69 -49.27 -0.74 -12.36
N VAL A 70 -49.07 -0.83 -11.04
CA VAL A 70 -49.12 -2.12 -10.32
C VAL A 70 -50.47 -2.79 -10.52
N LEU A 71 -51.56 -2.03 -10.58
CA LEU A 71 -52.91 -2.57 -10.86
C LEU A 71 -53.12 -3.02 -12.30
N LYS A 72 -52.23 -2.67 -13.25
CA LYS A 72 -52.32 -3.08 -14.66
C LYS A 72 -51.61 -4.40 -14.92
N PHE A 73 -50.63 -4.76 -14.10
CA PHE A 73 -49.85 -6.00 -14.26
C PHE A 73 -50.77 -7.21 -14.25
N ASN A 74 -50.59 -8.10 -15.23
CA ASN A 74 -51.26 -9.38 -15.18
C ASN A 74 -50.64 -10.24 -14.04
N PRO A 75 -51.38 -11.21 -13.48
CA PRO A 75 -50.90 -11.98 -12.33
C PRO A 75 -49.62 -12.80 -12.58
N ARG A 76 -49.38 -13.23 -13.83
CA ARG A 76 -48.17 -13.98 -14.20
C ARG A 76 -46.94 -13.08 -14.21
N ASP A 77 -47.08 -11.91 -14.84
CA ASP A 77 -46.02 -10.92 -14.95
C ASP A 77 -45.63 -10.37 -13.57
N LEU A 78 -46.60 -10.08 -12.70
CA LEU A 78 -46.28 -9.67 -11.32
C LEU A 78 -45.58 -10.79 -10.55
N LYS A 79 -46.05 -12.03 -10.67
CA LYS A 79 -45.42 -13.18 -10.02
C LYS A 79 -43.95 -13.30 -10.45
N GLU A 80 -43.68 -13.19 -11.74
CA GLU A 80 -42.33 -13.26 -12.30
C GLU A 80 -41.44 -12.12 -11.80
N ILE A 81 -41.94 -10.88 -11.75
CA ILE A 81 -41.22 -9.74 -11.14
C ILE A 81 -40.90 -10.04 -9.67
N LEU A 82 -41.89 -10.50 -8.89
CA LEU A 82 -41.72 -10.79 -7.46
C LEU A 82 -40.72 -11.94 -7.21
N GLU A 83 -40.68 -12.95 -8.08
CA GLU A 83 -39.69 -14.03 -8.02
C GLU A 83 -38.28 -13.53 -8.35
N LEU A 84 -38.13 -12.67 -9.36
CA LEU A 84 -36.84 -12.08 -9.76
C LEU A 84 -36.25 -11.14 -8.69
N ILE A 85 -37.09 -10.43 -7.93
CA ILE A 85 -36.63 -9.63 -6.78
C ILE A 85 -36.38 -10.47 -5.51
N GLY A 86 -36.68 -11.78 -5.55
CA GLY A 86 -36.47 -12.69 -4.42
C GLY A 86 -37.58 -12.69 -3.36
N CYS A 87 -38.78 -12.21 -3.67
CA CYS A 87 -39.93 -12.23 -2.76
C CYS A 87 -40.56 -13.63 -2.71
N ASN A 88 -40.39 -14.32 -1.58
CA ASN A 88 -40.92 -15.67 -1.36
C ASN A 88 -42.29 -15.73 -0.68
N ASP A 89 -42.95 -14.59 -0.45
CA ASP A 89 -44.27 -14.57 0.21
C ASP A 89 -45.37 -15.00 -0.76
N LYS A 90 -45.74 -16.27 -0.67
CA LYS A 90 -46.81 -16.89 -1.47
C LYS A 90 -48.15 -16.19 -1.28
N ASN A 91 -48.43 -15.62 -0.11
CA ASN A 91 -49.72 -14.96 0.14
C ASN A 91 -49.85 -13.68 -0.70
N ILE A 92 -48.76 -12.95 -0.94
CA ILE A 92 -48.75 -11.76 -1.80
C ILE A 92 -48.94 -12.15 -3.27
N ILE A 93 -48.33 -13.25 -3.70
CA ILE A 93 -48.43 -13.71 -5.08
C ILE A 93 -49.84 -14.25 -5.38
N GLU A 94 -50.36 -15.12 -4.50
CA GLU A 94 -51.61 -15.86 -4.72
C GLU A 94 -52.86 -14.97 -4.51
N SER A 95 -52.80 -13.99 -3.59
CA SER A 95 -53.95 -13.10 -3.32
C SER A 95 -54.06 -11.89 -4.26
N TYR A 96 -53.10 -11.69 -5.17
CA TYR A 96 -53.04 -10.51 -6.03
C TYR A 96 -54.29 -10.36 -6.93
N ASP A 97 -54.68 -11.40 -7.68
CA ASP A 97 -55.75 -11.29 -8.68
C ASP A 97 -57.13 -11.06 -8.03
N GLU A 98 -57.37 -11.74 -6.90
CA GLU A 98 -58.57 -11.57 -6.08
C GLU A 98 -58.66 -10.15 -5.52
N LYS A 99 -57.59 -9.68 -4.86
CA LYS A 99 -57.53 -8.33 -4.28
C LYS A 99 -57.61 -7.23 -5.34
N ARG A 100 -57.06 -7.47 -6.53
CA ARG A 100 -57.09 -6.53 -7.66
C ARG A 100 -58.52 -6.38 -8.17
N THR A 101 -59.19 -7.51 -8.41
CA THR A 101 -60.60 -7.52 -8.82
C THR A 101 -61.48 -6.85 -7.77
N GLU A 102 -61.20 -7.09 -6.49
CA GLU A 102 -61.92 -6.48 -5.39
C GLU A 102 -61.72 -4.96 -5.31
N TYR A 103 -60.47 -4.50 -5.49
CA TYR A 103 -60.13 -3.07 -5.47
C TYR A 103 -60.83 -2.29 -6.58
N LEU A 104 -60.90 -2.86 -7.79
CA LEU A 104 -61.54 -2.22 -8.95
C LEU A 104 -63.06 -2.12 -8.81
N ASN A 105 -63.69 -3.05 -8.08
CA ASN A 105 -65.14 -3.17 -7.98
C ASN A 105 -65.74 -2.59 -6.69
N THR A 106 -64.94 -2.41 -5.63
CA THR A 106 -65.45 -1.94 -4.35
C THR A 106 -65.79 -0.45 -4.34
N ARG A 107 -66.95 -0.11 -3.75
CA ARG A 107 -67.36 1.27 -3.44
C ARG A 107 -67.15 1.62 -1.96
N ASN A 108 -66.73 0.66 -1.13
CA ASN A 108 -66.48 0.86 0.29
C ASN A 108 -65.10 1.52 0.48
N SER A 109 -65.09 2.73 1.05
CA SER A 109 -63.87 3.54 1.23
C SER A 109 -62.84 2.87 2.15
N LEU A 110 -63.27 2.28 3.27
CA LEU A 110 -62.39 1.61 4.23
C LEU A 110 -61.70 0.41 3.59
N LYS A 111 -62.48 -0.40 2.87
CA LYS A 111 -61.96 -1.58 2.16
C LYS A 111 -61.02 -1.18 1.01
N LYS A 112 -61.33 -0.07 0.34
CA LYS A 112 -60.48 0.48 -0.72
C LYS A 112 -59.14 0.96 -0.18
N GLU A 113 -59.12 1.58 1.01
CA GLU A 113 -57.88 2.01 1.69
C GLU A 113 -57.02 0.82 2.14
N GLU A 114 -57.63 -0.24 2.67
CA GLU A 114 -56.93 -1.48 3.04
C GLU A 114 -56.25 -2.14 1.83
N LEU A 115 -56.99 -2.30 0.72
CA LEU A 115 -56.45 -2.84 -0.52
C LEU A 115 -55.40 -1.90 -1.14
N ALA A 116 -55.53 -0.59 -1.00
CA ALA A 116 -54.50 0.36 -1.45
C ALA A 116 -53.18 0.15 -0.69
N LYS A 117 -53.21 -0.12 0.62
CA LYS A 117 -52.00 -0.44 1.41
C LYS A 117 -51.31 -1.70 0.89
N TYR A 118 -52.08 -2.71 0.50
CA TYR A 118 -51.56 -3.93 -0.10
C TYR A 118 -50.78 -3.66 -1.39
N PHE A 119 -51.35 -2.97 -2.38
CA PHE A 119 -50.63 -2.67 -3.63
C PHE A 119 -49.48 -1.68 -3.44
N THR A 120 -49.59 -0.77 -2.48
CA THR A 120 -48.48 0.14 -2.12
C THR A 120 -47.29 -0.64 -1.55
N SER A 121 -47.53 -1.73 -0.81
CA SER A 121 -46.45 -2.59 -0.31
C SER A 121 -45.72 -3.33 -1.45
N ILE A 122 -46.46 -3.79 -2.46
CA ILE A 122 -45.89 -4.41 -3.67
C ILE A 122 -45.04 -3.39 -4.44
N LEU A 123 -45.58 -2.18 -4.64
CA LEU A 123 -44.83 -1.09 -5.28
C LEU A 123 -43.51 -0.80 -4.55
N ALA A 124 -43.55 -0.68 -3.23
CA ALA A 124 -42.38 -0.41 -2.42
C ALA A 124 -41.31 -1.51 -2.54
N MET A 125 -41.70 -2.79 -2.67
CA MET A 125 -40.75 -3.89 -2.88
C MET A 125 -40.03 -3.76 -4.23
N ILE A 126 -40.78 -3.45 -5.30
CA ILE A 126 -40.21 -3.28 -6.64
C ILE A 126 -39.30 -2.05 -6.68
N ASP A 127 -39.75 -0.92 -6.13
CA ASP A 127 -38.97 0.33 -6.04
C ASP A 127 -37.68 0.14 -5.23
N HIS A 128 -37.74 -0.60 -4.12
CA HIS A 128 -36.57 -0.88 -3.30
C HIS A 128 -35.53 -1.69 -4.07
N TYR A 129 -35.95 -2.72 -4.81
CA TYR A 129 -35.05 -3.50 -5.65
C TYR A 129 -34.41 -2.66 -6.77
N ILE A 130 -35.19 -1.80 -7.43
CA ILE A 130 -34.70 -0.88 -8.47
C ILE A 130 -33.68 0.11 -7.89
N GLU A 131 -33.93 0.64 -6.70
CA GLU A 131 -32.99 1.54 -5.99
C GLU A 131 -31.70 0.80 -5.61
N GLU A 132 -31.80 -0.39 -5.02
CA GLU A 132 -30.64 -1.22 -4.68
C GLU A 132 -29.81 -1.56 -5.92
N TYR A 133 -30.45 -1.95 -7.02
CA TYR A 133 -29.77 -2.24 -8.29
C TYR A 133 -29.04 -1.01 -8.81
N ASN A 134 -29.71 0.14 -8.91
CA ASN A 134 -29.12 1.37 -9.44
C ASN A 134 -27.92 1.84 -8.58
N VAL A 135 -28.03 1.75 -7.25
CA VAL A 135 -26.94 2.11 -6.32
C VAL A 135 -25.77 1.12 -6.41
N ARG A 136 -26.05 -0.19 -6.44
CA ARG A 136 -25.01 -1.23 -6.52
C ARG A 136 -24.30 -1.18 -7.87
N TYR A 137 -25.04 -1.13 -8.99
CA TYR A 137 -24.48 -1.16 -10.33
C TYR A 137 -23.56 0.04 -10.62
N VAL A 138 -24.01 1.27 -10.32
CA VAL A 138 -23.23 2.49 -10.63
C VAL A 138 -21.96 2.59 -9.76
N ASN A 139 -22.05 2.26 -8.47
CA ASN A 139 -20.89 2.36 -7.59
C ASN A 139 -19.91 1.21 -7.80
N GLN A 140 -20.40 0.01 -8.09
CA GLN A 140 -19.56 -1.18 -8.18
C GLN A 140 -18.85 -1.30 -9.52
N VAL A 141 -19.51 -1.01 -10.66
CA VAL A 141 -18.86 -1.09 -11.99
C VAL A 141 -17.74 -0.05 -12.14
N ASN A 142 -17.96 1.19 -11.67
CA ASN A 142 -16.95 2.25 -11.72
C ASN A 142 -15.77 1.97 -10.78
N PHE A 143 -16.04 1.40 -9.59
CA PHE A 143 -15.01 1.02 -8.63
C PHE A 143 -14.18 -0.18 -9.09
N GLU A 144 -14.82 -1.22 -9.63
CA GLU A 144 -14.15 -2.42 -10.15
C GLU A 144 -13.25 -2.09 -11.36
N THR A 145 -13.74 -1.25 -12.28
CA THR A 145 -13.00 -0.88 -13.49
C THR A 145 -11.77 -0.05 -13.17
N SER A 146 -11.90 0.97 -12.33
CA SER A 146 -10.77 1.83 -11.92
C SER A 146 -9.70 1.07 -11.12
N LYS A 147 -10.09 0.15 -10.23
CA LYS A 147 -9.13 -0.70 -9.50
C LYS A 147 -8.43 -1.71 -10.42
N ALA A 148 -9.16 -2.35 -11.32
CA ALA A 148 -8.57 -3.31 -12.25
C ALA A 148 -7.56 -2.65 -13.21
N GLU A 149 -7.86 -1.44 -13.69
CA GLU A 149 -6.93 -0.64 -14.51
C GLU A 149 -5.67 -0.28 -13.72
N LYS A 150 -5.83 0.14 -12.46
CA LYS A 150 -4.72 0.41 -11.56
C LYS A 150 -3.84 -0.83 -11.36
N TYR A 151 -4.41 -1.99 -11.05
CA TYR A 151 -3.62 -3.23 -10.88
C TYR A 151 -2.89 -3.63 -12.17
N LYS A 152 -3.55 -3.51 -13.33
CA LYS A 152 -2.91 -3.75 -14.64
C LYS A 152 -1.72 -2.83 -14.89
N ARG A 153 -1.85 -1.53 -14.63
CA ARG A 153 -0.75 -0.55 -14.79
C ARG A 153 0.51 -1.01 -14.06
N TYR A 154 0.38 -1.47 -12.82
CA TYR A 154 1.51 -1.94 -12.03
C TYR A 154 2.04 -3.30 -12.51
N ILE A 155 1.17 -4.25 -12.91
CA ILE A 155 1.60 -5.51 -13.53
C ILE A 155 2.43 -5.25 -14.78
N ASP A 156 1.95 -4.42 -15.69
CA ASP A 156 2.63 -4.13 -16.97
C ASP A 156 4.00 -3.50 -16.71
N MET A 157 4.08 -2.58 -15.74
CA MET A 157 5.32 -1.94 -15.36
C MET A 157 6.34 -2.92 -14.75
N PHE A 158 5.93 -3.78 -13.82
CA PHE A 158 6.83 -4.75 -13.16
C PHE A 158 7.19 -5.96 -14.02
N THR A 159 6.40 -6.26 -15.06
CA THR A 159 6.69 -7.31 -16.04
C THR A 159 7.46 -6.80 -17.26
N SER A 160 7.55 -5.48 -17.44
CA SER A 160 8.39 -4.87 -18.47
C SER A 160 9.87 -5.17 -18.24
N LYS A 161 10.63 -5.28 -19.34
CA LYS A 161 12.08 -5.41 -19.28
C LYS A 161 12.74 -4.15 -18.69
N GLU A 162 12.12 -2.99 -18.92
CA GLU A 162 12.62 -1.67 -18.54
C GLU A 162 11.48 -0.76 -18.09
N PHE A 163 11.74 0.11 -17.12
CA PHE A 163 10.76 1.13 -16.72
C PHE A 163 10.74 2.24 -17.77
N SER A 164 9.54 2.68 -18.13
CA SER A 164 9.32 3.76 -19.10
C SER A 164 9.43 5.16 -18.49
N TYR A 165 9.44 5.26 -17.16
CA TYR A 165 9.58 6.50 -16.38
C TYR A 165 10.07 6.21 -14.96
N SER A 166 10.58 7.23 -14.25
CA SER A 166 10.92 7.15 -12.84
C SER A 166 9.70 7.37 -11.96
N PHE A 167 9.65 6.68 -10.81
CA PHE A 167 8.60 6.92 -9.84
C PHE A 167 8.77 8.29 -9.19
N GLY A 168 7.72 9.12 -9.24
CA GLY A 168 7.58 10.28 -8.39
C GLY A 168 7.02 9.93 -7.01
N GLU A 169 6.94 10.94 -6.14
CA GLU A 169 6.48 10.78 -4.76
C GLU A 169 5.05 10.20 -4.67
N ASN A 170 4.18 10.61 -5.59
CA ASN A 170 2.80 10.13 -5.63
C ASN A 170 2.70 8.66 -6.08
N GLU A 171 3.50 8.23 -7.07
CA GLU A 171 3.51 6.82 -7.48
C GLU A 171 4.13 5.92 -6.42
N LEU A 172 5.10 6.42 -5.64
CA LEU A 172 5.66 5.68 -4.50
C LEU A 172 4.64 5.52 -3.36
N LYS A 173 3.88 6.58 -3.03
CA LYS A 173 2.77 6.49 -2.06
C LYS A 173 1.72 5.50 -2.54
N GLU A 174 1.35 5.58 -3.82
CA GLU A 174 0.39 4.68 -4.45
C GLU A 174 0.86 3.21 -4.43
N LEU A 175 2.14 2.96 -4.71
CA LEU A 175 2.74 1.62 -4.65
C LEU A 175 2.74 1.06 -3.22
N LYS A 176 3.11 1.87 -2.22
CA LYS A 176 3.10 1.46 -0.80
C LYS A 176 1.71 1.06 -0.33
N LEU A 177 0.69 1.79 -0.75
CA LEU A 177 -0.71 1.46 -0.49
C LEU A 177 -1.07 0.13 -1.16
N LEU A 178 -0.74 -0.05 -2.44
CA LEU A 178 -0.99 -1.29 -3.18
C LEU A 178 -0.35 -2.53 -2.54
N MET A 179 0.93 -2.44 -2.14
CA MET A 179 1.61 -3.54 -1.47
C MET A 179 0.96 -3.89 -0.13
N SER A 180 0.32 -2.91 0.53
CA SER A 180 -0.42 -3.11 1.77
C SER A 180 -1.79 -3.75 1.51
N GLU A 181 -2.48 -3.39 0.42
CA GLU A 181 -3.72 -4.05 -0.02
C GLU A 181 -3.52 -5.53 -0.39
N CYS A 182 -2.32 -5.88 -0.86
CA CYS A 182 -1.91 -7.26 -1.15
C CYS A 182 -1.41 -8.02 0.09
N SER A 183 -1.46 -7.43 1.28
CA SER A 183 -1.02 -8.03 2.54
C SER A 183 0.41 -8.58 2.50
N LEU A 184 1.30 -7.93 1.73
CA LEU A 184 2.69 -8.35 1.65
C LEU A 184 3.42 -8.11 2.98
N ASP A 185 4.31 -9.01 3.34
CA ASP A 185 5.20 -8.82 4.50
C ASP A 185 6.21 -7.70 4.27
N SER A 186 6.71 -7.12 5.35
CA SER A 186 7.61 -5.96 5.33
C SER A 186 8.91 -6.24 4.56
N TYR A 187 9.41 -7.48 4.59
CA TYR A 187 10.62 -7.86 3.87
C TYR A 187 10.37 -7.90 2.36
N THR A 188 9.26 -8.51 1.91
CA THR A 188 8.84 -8.49 0.50
C THR A 188 8.61 -7.06 -0.01
N LYS A 189 7.99 -6.18 0.81
CA LYS A 189 7.80 -4.75 0.50
C LYS A 189 9.14 -4.03 0.29
N ALA A 190 10.11 -4.24 1.19
CA ALA A 190 11.43 -3.63 1.09
C ALA A 190 12.13 -4.03 -0.22
N GLN A 191 12.07 -5.32 -0.59
CA GLN A 191 12.69 -5.83 -1.81
C GLN A 191 12.04 -5.29 -3.10
N ILE A 192 10.73 -5.00 -3.08
CA ILE A 192 10.04 -4.38 -4.22
C ILE A 192 10.46 -2.91 -4.36
N LEU A 193 10.59 -2.18 -3.25
CA LEU A 193 11.09 -0.80 -3.27
C LEU A 193 12.56 -0.73 -3.71
N GLU A 194 13.38 -1.68 -3.25
CA GLU A 194 14.76 -1.86 -3.71
C GLU A 194 14.80 -2.08 -5.23
N TYR A 195 13.93 -2.94 -5.77
CA TYR A 195 13.83 -3.14 -7.21
C TYR A 195 13.45 -1.86 -7.97
N VAL A 196 12.48 -1.09 -7.47
CA VAL A 196 12.07 0.19 -8.07
C VAL A 196 13.23 1.18 -8.08
N ASN A 197 13.97 1.28 -6.97
CA ASN A 197 15.13 2.15 -6.87
C ASN A 197 16.24 1.74 -7.87
N ILE A 198 16.57 0.45 -7.96
CA ILE A 198 17.54 -0.07 -8.94
C ILE A 198 17.11 0.27 -10.36
N LYS A 199 15.81 0.15 -10.67
CA LYS A 199 15.28 0.49 -12.00
C LYS A 199 15.25 1.99 -12.29
N ALA A 200 15.00 2.83 -11.29
CA ALA A 200 15.12 4.29 -11.42
C ALA A 200 16.57 4.71 -11.67
N ILE A 201 17.53 4.07 -10.98
CA ILE A 201 18.96 4.25 -11.21
C ILE A 201 19.31 3.82 -12.65
N ASP A 202 18.91 2.62 -13.09
CA ASP A 202 19.14 2.16 -14.47
C ASP A 202 18.53 3.10 -15.53
N PHE A 203 17.41 3.77 -15.21
CA PHE A 203 16.75 4.74 -16.08
C PHE A 203 17.54 6.06 -16.19
N ALA A 204 17.99 6.63 -15.07
CA ALA A 204 18.82 7.85 -15.05
C ALA A 204 20.16 7.63 -15.77
N LEU A 205 20.78 6.48 -15.51
CA LEU A 205 22.10 6.10 -16.04
C LEU A 205 22.11 5.85 -17.56
N LYS A 206 20.94 5.75 -18.21
CA LYS A 206 20.82 5.67 -19.69
C LYS A 206 20.78 7.03 -20.39
N GLY A 207 20.98 8.13 -19.66
CA GLY A 207 20.95 9.48 -20.23
C GLY A 207 19.54 10.07 -20.36
N ASN A 208 18.51 9.40 -19.81
CA ASN A 208 17.17 9.96 -19.69
C ASN A 208 17.15 10.95 -18.50
N LYS A 209 17.38 12.23 -18.80
CA LYS A 209 17.52 13.37 -17.85
C LYS A 209 16.33 13.65 -16.91
N THR A 210 15.29 12.81 -16.89
CA THR A 210 14.02 13.09 -16.19
C THR A 210 13.91 12.48 -14.80
N VAL A 211 14.93 11.80 -14.30
CA VAL A 211 15.11 11.75 -12.84
C VAL A 211 15.65 13.13 -12.50
N ASP A 212 14.88 13.96 -11.78
CA ASP A 212 15.40 15.23 -11.30
C ASP A 212 16.75 14.94 -10.66
N ASP A 213 17.83 15.47 -11.24
CA ASP A 213 19.23 15.15 -10.87
C ASP A 213 19.46 15.31 -9.37
N TYR A 214 18.62 16.14 -8.74
CA TYR A 214 18.47 16.33 -7.31
C TYR A 214 18.16 15.05 -6.51
N ASP A 215 17.31 14.15 -7.01
CA ASP A 215 16.93 12.90 -6.31
C ASP A 215 18.04 11.85 -6.40
N PHE A 216 18.69 11.70 -7.56
CA PHE A 216 19.84 10.80 -7.70
C PHE A 216 21.04 11.29 -6.87
N LYS A 217 21.30 12.60 -6.92
CA LYS A 217 22.29 13.28 -6.09
C LYS A 217 22.00 13.08 -4.60
N SER A 218 20.76 13.31 -4.18
CA SER A 218 20.34 13.15 -2.78
C SER A 218 20.43 11.70 -2.33
N HIS A 219 20.09 10.72 -3.17
CA HIS A 219 20.25 9.29 -2.90
C HIS A 219 21.71 8.90 -2.71
N VAL A 220 22.59 9.32 -3.64
CA VAL A 220 24.03 9.09 -3.53
C VAL A 220 24.60 9.74 -2.27
N TYR A 221 24.24 10.99 -1.98
CA TYR A 221 24.65 11.68 -0.75
C TYR A 221 24.15 10.98 0.51
N TYR A 222 22.89 10.55 0.54
CA TYR A 222 22.31 9.81 1.66
C TYR A 222 23.05 8.50 1.91
N LEU A 223 23.26 7.71 0.85
CA LEU A 223 23.95 6.43 0.89
C LEU A 223 25.36 6.57 1.49
N VAL A 224 26.14 7.56 1.02
CA VAL A 224 27.53 7.72 1.48
C VAL A 224 27.65 8.49 2.80
N ALA A 225 26.67 9.35 3.14
CA ALA A 225 26.77 10.28 4.26
C ALA A 225 27.09 9.59 5.57
N ASN A 226 26.41 8.48 5.89
CA ASN A 226 26.60 7.77 7.16
C ASN A 226 27.99 7.16 7.33
N TYR A 227 28.61 6.73 6.23
CA TYR A 227 29.93 6.09 6.26
C TYR A 227 31.09 7.09 6.15
N LEU A 228 30.79 8.34 5.77
CA LEU A 228 31.78 9.40 5.63
C LEU A 228 31.77 10.42 6.79
N LYS A 229 30.95 10.24 7.84
CA LYS A 229 30.83 11.19 8.98
C LYS A 229 32.07 11.28 9.86
N ASP A 230 32.74 10.15 10.10
CA ASP A 230 33.88 10.06 11.01
C ASP A 230 35.18 10.39 10.26
N GLU A 231 35.53 11.68 10.20
CA GLU A 231 36.69 12.14 9.42
C GLU A 231 38.00 11.46 9.80
N LYS A 232 38.22 11.14 11.09
CA LYS A 232 39.45 10.49 11.53
C LYS A 232 39.52 9.06 10.98
N TYR A 233 38.42 8.32 11.08
CA TYR A 233 38.30 6.98 10.53
C TYR A 233 38.43 6.97 8.99
N VAL A 234 37.68 7.84 8.33
CA VAL A 234 37.65 7.98 6.87
C VAL A 234 39.02 8.34 6.32
N ASN A 235 39.77 9.20 7.01
CA ASN A 235 41.12 9.59 6.57
C ASN A 235 42.13 8.44 6.65
N ILE A 236 41.97 7.50 7.58
CA ILE A 236 42.81 6.29 7.64
C ILE A 236 42.51 5.41 6.43
N VAL A 237 41.21 5.14 6.18
CA VAL A 237 40.75 4.30 5.07
C VAL A 237 41.11 4.91 3.72
N ARG A 238 40.91 6.23 3.56
CA ARG A 238 41.19 6.99 2.32
C ARG A 238 42.67 6.96 1.93
N LYS A 239 43.59 6.96 2.90
CA LYS A 239 45.03 6.93 2.62
C LYS A 239 45.51 5.61 2.03
N GLU A 240 44.80 4.52 2.33
CA GLU A 240 45.10 3.18 1.84
C GLU A 240 44.26 2.81 0.62
N MET A 241 43.37 3.71 0.19
CA MET A 241 42.44 3.45 -0.90
C MET A 241 43.21 3.38 -2.23
N PRO A 242 43.07 2.30 -3.00
CA PRO A 242 43.65 2.22 -4.33
C PRO A 242 42.98 3.22 -5.29
N PRO A 243 43.61 3.54 -6.45
CA PRO A 243 42.94 4.23 -7.54
C PRO A 243 41.64 3.52 -7.89
N ILE A 244 40.57 4.28 -8.14
CA ILE A 244 39.21 3.75 -8.23
C ILE A 244 38.80 3.66 -9.70
N ASP A 245 38.64 2.43 -10.17
CA ASP A 245 38.14 2.02 -11.47
C ASP A 245 37.29 0.72 -11.36
N TYR A 246 36.75 0.24 -12.48
CA TYR A 246 35.93 -0.98 -12.52
C TYR A 246 36.66 -2.21 -11.97
N GLU A 247 37.95 -2.36 -12.28
CA GLU A 247 38.75 -3.54 -11.93
C GLU A 247 39.09 -3.57 -10.43
N THR A 248 39.19 -2.39 -9.80
CA THR A 248 39.52 -2.24 -8.38
C THR A 248 38.32 -2.37 -7.45
N LEU A 249 37.09 -2.10 -7.93
CA LEU A 249 35.85 -2.30 -7.14
C LEU A 249 35.72 -3.75 -6.63
N VAL A 250 36.13 -4.72 -7.44
CA VAL A 250 36.00 -6.16 -7.13
C VAL A 250 36.88 -6.58 -5.94
N PHE A 251 37.94 -5.82 -5.66
CA PHE A 251 38.91 -6.11 -4.59
C PHE A 251 38.63 -5.35 -3.29
N ILE A 252 37.66 -4.43 -3.26
CA ILE A 252 37.35 -3.58 -2.10
C ILE A 252 37.12 -4.41 -0.83
N LYS A 253 36.46 -5.57 -0.94
CA LYS A 253 36.20 -6.45 0.20
C LYS A 253 37.49 -6.96 0.86
N GLU A 254 38.43 -7.43 0.06
CA GLU A 254 39.67 -8.01 0.59
C GLU A 254 40.64 -6.93 1.06
N GLU A 255 40.72 -5.80 0.34
CA GLU A 255 41.50 -4.65 0.81
C GLU A 255 40.89 -4.01 2.07
N GLY A 256 39.57 -3.95 2.19
CA GLY A 256 38.90 -3.45 3.40
C GLY A 256 39.20 -4.30 4.63
N LYS A 257 39.21 -5.64 4.51
CA LYS A 257 39.64 -6.52 5.61
C LYS A 257 41.11 -6.32 5.98
N LYS A 258 41.98 -6.14 4.97
CA LYS A 258 43.41 -5.92 5.17
C LYS A 258 43.70 -4.60 5.87
N ILE A 259 43.03 -3.53 5.45
CA ILE A 259 43.09 -2.20 6.10
C ILE A 259 42.56 -2.30 7.52
N ALA A 260 41.41 -2.94 7.72
CA ALA A 260 40.84 -3.12 9.05
C ALA A 260 41.78 -3.85 10.00
N SER A 261 42.40 -4.95 9.55
CA SER A 261 43.40 -5.70 10.31
C SER A 261 44.66 -4.87 10.62
N LYS A 262 45.18 -4.13 9.63
CA LYS A 262 46.38 -3.29 9.78
C LYS A 262 46.21 -2.17 10.81
N TYR A 263 45.00 -1.60 10.90
CA TYR A 263 44.72 -0.43 11.73
C TYR A 263 43.83 -0.72 12.95
N GLY A 264 43.47 -1.99 13.19
CA GLY A 264 42.59 -2.39 14.30
C GLY A 264 41.17 -1.84 14.19
N LEU A 265 40.63 -1.72 12.98
CA LEU A 265 39.30 -1.18 12.70
C LEU A 265 38.26 -2.29 12.51
N ASP A 266 36.97 -1.92 12.55
CA ASP A 266 35.89 -2.84 12.21
C ASP A 266 35.91 -3.17 10.71
N PRO A 267 35.97 -4.46 10.30
CA PRO A 267 36.05 -4.85 8.90
C PRO A 267 34.85 -4.39 8.07
N SER A 268 33.64 -4.50 8.60
CA SER A 268 32.40 -4.17 7.87
C SER A 268 32.30 -2.65 7.64
N LYS A 269 32.52 -1.84 8.68
CA LYS A 269 32.59 -0.38 8.60
C LYS A 269 33.71 0.07 7.67
N THR A 270 34.87 -0.59 7.68
CA THR A 270 36.00 -0.28 6.79
C THR A 270 35.64 -0.53 5.33
N ILE A 271 35.02 -1.68 5.03
CA ILE A 271 34.57 -2.01 3.67
C ILE A 271 33.51 -1.01 3.20
N ASN A 272 32.49 -0.73 4.00
CA ASN A 272 31.46 0.27 3.66
C ASN A 272 32.05 1.66 3.43
N THR A 273 33.04 2.05 4.23
CA THR A 273 33.74 3.33 4.05
C THR A 273 34.50 3.37 2.72
N LEU A 274 35.15 2.28 2.32
CA LEU A 274 35.80 2.17 1.01
C LEU A 274 34.80 2.24 -0.14
N VAL A 275 33.67 1.51 -0.05
CA VAL A 275 32.62 1.56 -1.07
C VAL A 275 32.02 2.96 -1.15
N ALA A 276 31.75 3.62 -0.03
CA ALA A 276 31.24 4.99 0.01
C ALA A 276 32.21 6.02 -0.60
N LEU A 277 33.51 5.88 -0.34
CA LEU A 277 34.54 6.69 -1.00
C LEU A 277 34.58 6.42 -2.51
N ALA A 278 34.35 5.18 -2.94
CA ALA A 278 34.31 4.80 -4.35
C ALA A 278 33.11 5.39 -5.08
N ILE A 279 31.92 5.29 -4.49
CA ILE A 279 30.71 5.94 -5.00
C ILE A 279 30.93 7.45 -5.13
N ASN A 280 31.46 8.11 -4.10
CA ASN A 280 31.70 9.55 -4.13
C ASN A 280 32.69 9.95 -5.24
N SER A 281 33.74 9.15 -5.47
CA SER A 281 34.69 9.41 -6.55
C SER A 281 34.10 9.17 -7.95
N LEU A 282 33.35 8.09 -8.14
CA LEU A 282 32.73 7.71 -9.41
C LEU A 282 31.59 8.67 -9.77
N TYR A 283 30.81 9.10 -8.78
CA TYR A 283 29.74 10.07 -8.97
C TYR A 283 30.27 11.45 -9.41
N LYS A 284 31.40 11.91 -8.84
CA LYS A 284 32.04 13.16 -9.30
C LYS A 284 32.54 13.09 -10.74
N LYS A 285 33.06 11.94 -11.16
CA LYS A 285 33.44 11.73 -12.58
C LYS A 285 32.21 11.75 -13.47
N TYR A 286 31.13 11.09 -13.05
CA TYR A 286 29.84 11.11 -13.74
C TYR A 286 29.26 12.53 -13.88
N GLU A 287 29.23 13.33 -12.81
CA GLU A 287 28.81 14.75 -12.87
C GLU A 287 29.65 15.53 -13.91
N TYR A 288 30.97 15.35 -13.90
CA TYR A 288 31.87 15.97 -14.88
C TYR A 288 31.58 15.55 -16.33
N CYS A 289 31.34 14.27 -16.60
CA CYS A 289 31.04 13.79 -17.95
C CYS A 289 29.68 14.31 -18.47
N ILE A 290 28.69 14.46 -17.59
CA ILE A 290 27.39 15.08 -17.93
C ILE A 290 27.57 16.55 -18.30
N GLU A 291 28.31 17.31 -17.49
CA GLU A 291 28.56 18.74 -17.74
C GLU A 291 29.27 18.98 -19.08
N ASN A 292 30.13 18.05 -19.48
CA ASN A 292 30.89 18.12 -20.72
C ASN A 292 30.25 17.40 -21.92
N SER A 293 29.06 16.80 -21.75
CA SER A 293 28.30 16.12 -22.80
C SER A 293 29.06 15.00 -23.55
N ASP A 294 29.98 14.31 -22.87
CA ASP A 294 30.73 13.19 -23.47
C ASP A 294 29.97 11.87 -23.29
N ASN A 295 29.10 11.56 -24.25
CA ASN A 295 28.22 10.38 -24.20
C ASN A 295 28.97 9.04 -24.15
N GLU A 296 30.22 8.98 -24.66
CA GLU A 296 31.01 7.74 -24.66
C GLU A 296 31.63 7.52 -23.27
N GLU A 297 32.19 8.57 -22.65
CA GLU A 297 32.71 8.53 -21.27
C GLU A 297 31.59 8.34 -20.22
N ILE A 298 30.40 8.92 -20.42
CA ILE A 298 29.24 8.69 -19.54
C ILE A 298 28.96 7.19 -19.41
N SER A 299 29.01 6.43 -20.52
CA SER A 299 28.75 4.98 -20.50
C SER A 299 29.83 4.17 -19.77
N ILE A 300 31.08 4.62 -19.83
CA ILE A 300 32.24 3.98 -19.21
C ILE A 300 32.21 4.15 -17.68
N GLU A 301 31.88 5.35 -17.20
CA GLU A 301 31.84 5.68 -15.76
C GLU A 301 30.55 5.19 -15.06
N THR A 302 29.48 4.98 -15.83
CA THR A 302 28.16 4.52 -15.35
C THR A 302 28.17 3.10 -14.79
N ASN A 303 28.88 2.17 -15.43
CA ASN A 303 28.91 0.76 -15.00
C ASN A 303 29.62 0.58 -13.64
N PRO A 304 30.81 1.14 -13.39
CA PRO A 304 31.45 1.14 -12.09
C PRO A 304 30.59 1.79 -11.00
N LEU A 305 29.97 2.96 -11.28
CA LEU A 305 29.13 3.68 -10.31
C LEU A 305 27.94 2.83 -9.88
N ARG A 306 27.25 2.19 -10.83
CA ARG A 306 26.13 1.28 -10.55
C ARG A 306 26.56 0.10 -9.68
N GLU A 307 27.68 -0.54 -9.99
CA GLU A 307 28.16 -1.68 -9.21
C GLU A 307 28.63 -1.26 -7.81
N ALA A 308 29.24 -0.08 -7.65
CA ALA A 308 29.59 0.46 -6.35
C ALA A 308 28.35 0.77 -5.49
N ILE A 309 27.30 1.37 -6.07
CA ILE A 309 26.02 1.60 -5.39
C ILE A 309 25.40 0.26 -4.95
N LYS A 310 25.32 -0.72 -5.85
CA LYS A 310 24.85 -2.09 -5.49
C LYS A 310 25.73 -2.75 -4.43
N MET A 311 27.03 -2.48 -4.40
CA MET A 311 27.90 -3.00 -3.34
C MET A 311 27.56 -2.38 -1.99
N LEU A 312 27.23 -1.09 -1.93
CA LEU A 312 26.85 -0.43 -0.67
C LEU A 312 25.42 -0.82 -0.23
N GLU A 313 24.51 -0.96 -1.18
CA GLU A 313 23.12 -1.37 -0.95
C GLU A 313 22.99 -2.88 -0.66
N GLY A 314 23.82 -3.72 -1.31
CA GLY A 314 23.72 -5.18 -1.27
C GLY A 314 24.82 -5.90 -0.49
N PHE A 315 25.86 -5.22 -0.03
CA PHE A 315 26.96 -5.84 0.72
C PHE A 315 27.44 -4.95 1.88
N PHE A 316 27.39 -5.54 3.08
CA PHE A 316 27.89 -5.02 4.37
C PHE A 316 27.00 -4.07 5.16
N VAL A 317 25.72 -3.94 4.83
CA VAL A 317 24.71 -3.60 5.84
C VAL A 317 24.25 -4.92 6.44
N ASN A 318 24.64 -5.21 7.69
CA ASN A 318 23.90 -6.24 8.42
C ASN A 318 22.48 -5.65 8.58
N ALA A 319 21.49 -6.19 7.85
CA ALA A 319 20.10 -5.70 7.92
C ALA A 319 19.60 -5.66 9.37
N GLU A 320 20.16 -6.54 10.21
CA GLU A 320 19.97 -6.55 11.65
C GLU A 320 20.53 -5.29 12.32
N GLN A 321 21.74 -4.87 11.95
CA GLN A 321 22.36 -3.65 12.45
C GLN A 321 21.66 -2.37 11.96
N GLU A 322 21.15 -2.34 10.73
CA GLU A 322 20.35 -1.20 10.26
C GLU A 322 19.04 -1.07 11.04
N THR A 323 18.35 -2.20 11.24
CA THR A 323 17.15 -2.26 12.10
C THR A 323 17.47 -1.78 13.51
N ILE A 324 18.57 -2.26 14.10
CA ILE A 324 19.03 -1.82 15.43
C ILE A 324 19.35 -0.32 15.44
N ASN A 325 20.00 0.21 14.41
CA ASN A 325 20.35 1.63 14.34
C ASN A 325 19.12 2.53 14.19
N MET A 326 18.13 2.13 13.38
CA MET A 326 16.86 2.85 13.24
C MET A 326 16.07 2.81 14.55
N ALA A 327 15.99 1.64 15.19
CA ALA A 327 15.35 1.46 16.48
C ALA A 327 16.04 2.30 17.57
N THR A 328 17.37 2.33 17.60
CA THR A 328 18.16 3.14 18.54
C THR A 328 17.92 4.63 18.33
N SER A 329 17.88 5.09 17.07
CA SER A 329 17.60 6.49 16.75
C SER A 329 16.20 6.91 17.22
N LEU A 330 15.21 6.02 17.05
CA LEU A 330 13.86 6.23 17.56
C LEU A 330 13.83 6.32 19.09
N VAL A 331 14.53 5.45 19.80
CA VAL A 331 14.62 5.52 21.27
C VAL A 331 15.28 6.82 21.74
N VAL A 332 16.33 7.27 21.05
CA VAL A 332 16.99 8.54 21.36
C VAL A 332 16.06 9.74 21.11
N GLU A 333 15.26 9.72 20.04
CA GLU A 333 14.28 10.77 19.75
C GLU A 333 13.29 10.96 20.90
N TYR A 334 12.85 9.86 21.53
CA TYR A 334 11.86 9.85 22.60
C TYR A 334 12.46 9.61 24.00
N GLU A 335 13.78 9.78 24.17
CA GLU A 335 14.47 9.49 25.43
C GLU A 335 13.89 10.29 26.60
N LYS A 336 13.55 11.56 26.35
CA LYS A 336 12.93 12.42 27.35
C LYS A 336 11.57 11.90 27.80
N ASP A 337 10.72 11.47 26.86
CA ASP A 337 9.39 10.95 27.16
C ASP A 337 9.45 9.60 27.88
N LEU A 338 10.42 8.74 27.52
CA LEU A 338 10.70 7.49 28.23
C LEU A 338 11.16 7.75 29.66
N ASN A 339 11.99 8.77 29.90
CA ASN A 339 12.43 9.11 31.25
C ASN A 339 11.32 9.73 32.10
N GLU A 340 10.42 10.51 31.49
CA GLU A 340 9.31 11.17 32.18
C GLU A 340 8.13 10.24 32.45
N HIS A 341 7.83 9.32 31.54
CA HIS A 341 6.59 8.53 31.54
C HIS A 341 6.79 7.02 31.30
N GLY A 342 8.03 6.52 31.24
CA GLY A 342 8.33 5.11 30.91
C GLY A 342 7.79 4.10 31.93
N ASP A 343 7.73 4.47 33.21
CA ASP A 343 7.17 3.62 34.26
C ASP A 343 5.65 3.48 34.14
N GLU A 344 4.98 4.49 33.58
CA GLU A 344 3.53 4.53 33.37
C GLU A 344 3.13 4.17 31.93
N ALA A 345 4.10 3.84 31.07
CA ALA A 345 3.89 3.68 29.63
C ALA A 345 2.78 2.64 29.30
N GLU A 346 2.71 1.56 30.07
CA GLU A 346 1.71 0.50 29.90
C GLU A 346 0.28 1.00 30.13
N MET A 347 0.08 2.02 30.97
CA MET A 347 -1.25 2.60 31.22
C MET A 347 -1.84 3.27 29.98
N PHE A 348 -1.00 3.67 29.01
CA PHE A 348 -1.46 4.28 27.76
C PHE A 348 -1.84 3.24 26.69
N LEU A 349 -1.50 1.97 26.90
CA LEU A 349 -1.82 0.88 25.97
C LEU A 349 -3.35 0.69 25.89
N ASP A 350 -4.01 0.67 27.05
CA ASP A 350 -5.46 0.48 27.18
C ASP A 350 -6.28 1.77 27.02
N LYS A 351 -5.66 2.94 27.10
CA LYS A 351 -6.36 4.23 26.97
C LYS A 351 -6.66 4.59 25.53
N THR A 352 -7.85 5.10 25.26
CA THR A 352 -8.22 5.71 23.99
C THR A 352 -7.51 7.07 23.82
N MET A 353 -7.47 7.60 22.59
CA MET A 353 -6.85 8.91 22.35
C MET A 353 -7.57 10.03 23.10
N GLU A 354 -8.90 9.94 23.18
CA GLU A 354 -9.78 10.82 23.92
C GLU A 354 -9.43 10.82 25.41
N GLU A 355 -9.30 9.63 26.01
CA GLU A 355 -8.93 9.48 27.42
C GLU A 355 -7.53 10.02 27.72
N ILE A 356 -6.59 9.95 26.78
CA ILE A 356 -5.24 10.55 26.95
C ILE A 356 -5.32 12.08 26.88
N LEU A 357 -6.13 12.62 25.98
CA LEU A 357 -6.34 14.08 25.86
C LEU A 357 -7.06 14.67 27.08
N GLU A 358 -8.00 13.92 27.68
CA GLU A 358 -8.70 14.31 28.91
C GLU A 358 -7.76 14.46 30.12
N LEU A 359 -6.57 13.86 30.09
CA LEU A 359 -5.52 14.06 31.09
C LEU A 359 -4.81 15.43 30.96
N GLY A 360 -5.17 16.25 29.97
CA GLY A 360 -4.67 17.61 29.78
C GLY A 360 -3.40 17.71 28.92
N TYR A 361 -3.01 16.64 28.22
CA TYR A 361 -1.86 16.65 27.33
C TYR A 361 -2.17 17.33 25.98
N SER A 362 -1.13 17.90 25.35
CA SER A 362 -1.27 18.38 23.97
C SER A 362 -1.54 17.21 23.02
N LYS A 363 -2.03 17.52 21.82
CA LYS A 363 -2.30 16.52 20.78
C LYS A 363 -1.05 15.77 20.35
N GLU A 364 0.05 16.50 20.15
CA GLU A 364 1.35 15.92 19.81
C GLU A 364 1.84 15.01 20.93
N LYS A 365 1.76 15.49 22.20
CA LYS A 365 2.16 14.70 23.36
C LYS A 365 1.26 13.47 23.55
N ALA A 366 -0.04 13.56 23.27
CA ALA A 366 -0.96 12.43 23.36
C ALA A 366 -0.62 11.32 22.34
N ILE A 367 -0.20 11.67 21.12
CA ILE A 367 0.26 10.69 20.11
C ILE A 367 1.55 10.00 20.60
N VAL A 368 2.48 10.77 21.17
CA VAL A 368 3.71 10.23 21.77
C VAL A 368 3.37 9.28 22.93
N LEU A 369 2.52 9.68 23.87
CA LEU A 369 2.10 8.84 24.99
C LEU A 369 1.38 7.56 24.52
N LYS A 370 0.57 7.64 23.46
CA LYS A 370 -0.10 6.47 22.88
C LYS A 370 0.88 5.45 22.28
N THR A 371 2.00 5.92 21.76
CA THR A 371 3.05 5.08 21.14
C THR A 371 4.17 4.70 22.11
N LEU A 372 4.25 5.37 23.28
CA LEU A 372 5.28 5.18 24.28
C LEU A 372 5.48 3.74 24.77
N PRO A 373 4.45 2.91 25.04
CA PRO A 373 4.68 1.51 25.40
C PRO A 373 5.43 0.71 24.32
N LEU A 374 5.22 1.00 23.04
CA LEU A 374 5.94 0.36 21.94
C LEU A 374 7.40 0.84 21.89
N ILE A 375 7.63 2.14 22.08
CA ILE A 375 8.98 2.70 22.17
C ILE A 375 9.75 2.10 23.35
N LYS A 376 9.10 1.88 24.50
CA LYS A 376 9.67 1.19 25.66
C LYS A 376 10.06 -0.25 25.31
N GLY A 377 9.16 -1.01 24.68
CA GLY A 377 9.47 -2.38 24.23
C GLY A 377 10.59 -2.46 23.19
N ILE A 378 10.71 -1.45 22.32
CA ILE A 378 11.83 -1.30 21.38
C ILE A 378 13.15 -1.10 22.14
N LYS A 379 13.18 -0.18 23.11
CA LYS A 379 14.36 0.05 23.97
C LYS A 379 14.78 -1.23 24.70
N GLU A 380 13.85 -1.90 25.37
CA GLU A 380 14.13 -3.16 26.07
C GLU A 380 14.65 -4.26 25.12
N SER A 381 14.17 -4.27 23.89
CA SER A 381 14.65 -5.21 22.86
C SER A 381 16.06 -4.91 22.39
N ILE A 382 16.43 -3.63 22.26
CA ILE A 382 17.81 -3.20 21.97
C ILE A 382 18.73 -3.53 23.14
N ASP A 383 18.31 -3.25 24.37
CA ASP A 383 19.08 -3.54 25.59
C ASP A 383 19.38 -5.04 25.68
N ILE A 384 18.40 -5.91 25.41
CA ILE A 384 18.59 -7.37 25.35
C ILE A 384 19.53 -7.78 24.21
N LEU A 385 19.36 -7.21 23.01
CA LEU A 385 20.22 -7.50 21.86
C LEU A 385 21.71 -7.26 22.15
N ALA A 386 22.02 -6.26 22.98
CA ALA A 386 23.40 -5.95 23.36
C ALA A 386 24.07 -7.06 24.20
N ASP A 387 23.27 -7.88 24.89
CA ASP A 387 23.75 -8.94 25.79
C ASP A 387 23.75 -10.34 25.17
N LEU A 388 23.09 -10.53 24.02
CA LEU A 388 23.02 -11.81 23.31
C LEU A 388 24.36 -12.18 22.66
N ARG A 389 24.71 -13.47 22.74
CA ARG A 389 25.99 -14.00 22.23
C ARG A 389 25.85 -14.99 21.08
N TYR A 390 24.65 -15.51 20.86
CA TYR A 390 24.37 -16.50 19.84
C TYR A 390 23.64 -15.87 18.64
N GLU A 391 24.11 -16.18 17.43
CA GLU A 391 23.63 -15.57 16.18
C GLU A 391 22.13 -15.86 15.92
N GLU A 392 21.64 -17.04 16.27
CA GLU A 392 20.21 -17.39 16.15
C GLU A 392 19.31 -16.57 17.08
N GLU A 393 19.76 -16.33 18.32
CA GLU A 393 19.02 -15.50 19.30
C GLU A 393 19.00 -14.02 18.87
N ILE A 394 20.13 -13.51 18.35
CA ILE A 394 20.22 -12.15 17.80
C ILE A 394 19.23 -11.98 16.65
N LYS A 395 19.14 -12.97 15.76
CA LYS A 395 18.23 -12.94 14.61
C LYS A 395 16.76 -13.01 15.02
N GLU A 396 16.41 -13.89 15.97
CA GLU A 396 15.05 -13.97 16.51
C GLU A 396 14.66 -12.65 17.19
N ARG A 397 15.54 -12.10 18.02
CA ARG A 397 15.30 -10.85 18.73
C ARG A 397 15.23 -9.64 17.80
N THR A 398 16.02 -9.63 16.72
CA THR A 398 15.93 -8.62 15.66
C THR A 398 14.61 -8.72 14.90
N THR A 399 14.11 -9.93 14.65
CA THR A 399 12.79 -10.12 14.02
C THR A 399 11.67 -9.53 14.88
N TYR A 400 11.72 -9.79 16.19
CA TYR A 400 10.79 -9.18 17.16
C TYR A 400 10.90 -7.64 17.20
N LEU A 401 12.12 -7.11 17.11
CA LEU A 401 12.37 -5.66 17.02
C LEU A 401 11.69 -5.04 15.79
N VAL A 402 11.72 -5.71 14.63
CA VAL A 402 11.02 -5.26 13.41
C VAL A 402 9.51 -5.23 13.63
N GLU A 403 8.93 -6.23 14.28
CA GLU A 403 7.50 -6.28 14.60
C GLU A 403 7.08 -5.09 15.48
N LEU A 404 7.85 -4.82 16.54
CA LEU A 404 7.62 -3.67 17.42
C LEU A 404 7.71 -2.33 16.66
N MET A 405 8.68 -2.16 15.77
CA MET A 405 8.81 -0.96 14.94
C MET A 405 7.61 -0.79 14.00
N ASN A 406 7.12 -1.87 13.38
CA ASN A 406 5.95 -1.81 12.51
C ASN A 406 4.68 -1.42 13.30
N MET A 407 4.47 -2.02 14.47
CA MET A 407 3.36 -1.66 15.36
C MET A 407 3.44 -0.21 15.81
N TYR A 408 4.65 0.31 16.07
CA TYR A 408 4.86 1.71 16.42
C TYR A 408 4.36 2.63 15.29
N TYR A 409 4.80 2.41 14.06
CA TYR A 409 4.39 3.25 12.92
C TYR A 409 2.89 3.18 12.64
N GLU A 410 2.29 1.99 12.73
CA GLU A 410 0.85 1.81 12.55
C GLU A 410 0.06 2.54 13.65
N THR A 411 0.46 2.38 14.91
CA THR A 411 -0.18 3.04 16.06
C THR A 411 -0.06 4.56 15.96
N LYS A 412 1.12 5.07 15.58
CA LYS A 412 1.35 6.51 15.38
C LYS A 412 0.43 7.07 14.30
N MET A 413 0.36 6.42 13.15
CA MET A 413 -0.49 6.84 12.03
C MET A 413 -1.98 6.86 12.43
N LEU A 414 -2.45 5.82 13.13
CA LEU A 414 -3.84 5.75 13.60
C LEU A 414 -4.15 6.83 14.65
N ALA A 415 -3.21 7.11 15.56
CA ALA A 415 -3.33 8.18 16.54
C ALA A 415 -3.41 9.56 15.87
N GLU A 416 -2.54 9.84 14.89
CA GLU A 416 -2.55 11.07 14.09
C GLU A 416 -3.88 11.24 13.33
N GLN A 417 -4.39 10.18 12.70
CA GLN A 417 -5.69 10.21 12.02
C GLN A 417 -6.84 10.53 12.97
N ARG A 418 -6.87 9.91 14.16
CA ARG A 418 -7.91 10.17 15.17
C ARG A 418 -7.87 11.61 15.66
N VAL A 419 -6.68 12.12 15.98
CA VAL A 419 -6.48 13.52 16.39
C VAL A 419 -6.95 14.50 15.32
N ASN A 420 -6.67 14.21 14.04
CA ASN A 420 -7.12 15.04 12.91
C ASN A 420 -8.64 14.98 12.72
N ASN A 421 -9.26 13.81 12.89
CA ASN A 421 -10.72 13.68 12.79
C ASN A 421 -11.46 14.42 13.92
N MET A 422 -10.84 14.56 15.10
CA MET A 422 -11.34 15.41 16.18
C MET A 422 -11.21 16.92 15.90
N MET A 423 -10.46 17.34 14.87
CA MET A 423 -10.39 18.75 14.46
C MET A 423 -11.54 19.15 13.53
N ASN A 424 -12.20 18.17 12.92
CA ASN A 424 -13.27 18.36 11.93
C ASN A 424 -14.68 18.17 12.53
N LYS A 425 -14.77 17.99 13.84
CA LYS A 425 -16.00 18.06 14.65
C LYS A 425 -15.90 19.28 15.55
#